data_AF-A0A3S0QFW1-F1
#
_entry.id   AF-A0A3S0QFW1-F1
#
_cell.length_a   1.000
_cell.length_b   1.000
_cell.length_c   1.000
_cell.angle_alpha   90.00
_cell.angle_beta   90.00
_cell.angle_gamma   90.00
#
_symmetry.space_group_name_H-M   'P 1'
#
loop_
_entity.id
_entity.type
_entity.pdbx_description
1 polymer ?
#
loop_
_entity_poly.entity_id
_entity_poly.type
_entity_poly.pdbx_seq_one_letter_code
_entity_poly.pdbx_strand_id
1 'polypeptide(L)' 'MAVKDAETGNKVTLYPNPVIDFIKVTTTDIIEKIEIYDAAGMKMDVRVNKGTVDVRSFVSGVYL' A
#
# COMPACT_ATOMS: atom_id res chain seq x y z
N MET A 1 36.17 -8.49 -2.81
CA MET A 1 34.94 -8.58 -3.62
C MET A 1 33.77 -8.28 -2.70
N ALA A 2 33.08 -7.15 -2.90
CA ALA A 2 31.84 -6.85 -2.19
C ALA A 2 30.70 -7.22 -3.14
N VAL A 3 29.95 -8.26 -2.79
CA VAL A 3 28.68 -8.55 -3.48
C VAL A 3 27.73 -7.43 -3.10
N LYS A 4 27.31 -6.63 -4.09
CA LYS A 4 26.13 -5.78 -3.92
C LYS A 4 24.95 -6.73 -4.02
N ASP A 5 24.32 -7.02 -2.90
CA ASP A 5 23.00 -7.63 -2.88
C ASP A 5 22.08 -6.76 -3.74
N ALA A 6 21.80 -7.22 -4.95
CA ALA A 6 20.83 -6.59 -5.82
C ALA A 6 19.46 -6.88 -5.22
N GLU A 7 18.90 -5.92 -4.49
CA GLU A 7 17.50 -5.89 -4.05
C GLU A 7 16.60 -5.93 -5.29
N THR A 8 16.42 -7.12 -5.86
CA THR A 8 15.64 -7.39 -7.08
C THR A 8 14.20 -7.66 -6.66
N GLY A 9 13.64 -6.76 -5.85
CA GLY A 9 12.26 -6.79 -5.40
C GLY A 9 11.58 -5.50 -5.83
N ASN A 10 10.47 -5.62 -6.57
CA ASN A 10 9.64 -4.48 -6.96
C ASN A 10 9.40 -3.58 -5.75
N LYS A 11 9.99 -2.38 -5.76
CA LYS A 11 10.09 -1.56 -4.55
C LYS A 11 8.78 -0.81 -4.37
N VAL A 12 7.87 -1.40 -3.61
CA VAL A 12 6.60 -0.76 -3.22
C VAL A 12 6.85 0.09 -1.98
N THR A 13 6.48 1.36 -2.06
CA THR A 13 6.57 2.32 -0.96
C THR A 13 5.18 2.89 -0.67
N LEU A 14 4.86 3.00 0.62
CA LEU A 14 3.58 3.42 1.13
C LEU A 14 3.81 4.65 2.01
N TYR A 15 3.16 5.77 1.67
CA TYR A 15 3.30 7.01 2.42
C TYR A 15 2.01 7.85 2.39
N PRO A 16 1.62 8.50 3.50
CA PRO A 16 2.16 8.32 4.85
C PRO A 16 1.66 7.00 5.47
N ASN A 17 2.43 6.48 6.43
CA ASN A 17 2.00 5.40 7.33
C ASN A 17 2.60 5.72 8.70
N PRO A 18 1.84 6.16 9.72
CA PRO A 18 0.37 6.22 9.84
C PRO A 18 -0.34 7.28 8.96
N VAL A 19 -1.65 7.11 8.75
CA VAL A 19 -2.48 7.93 7.82
C VAL A 19 -3.94 8.00 8.27
N ILE A 20 -4.63 9.08 7.93
CA ILE A 20 -6.05 9.30 8.24
C ILE A 20 -6.94 9.50 7.01
N ASP A 21 -6.33 9.88 5.88
CA ASP A 21 -7.02 10.38 4.71
C ASP A 21 -6.63 9.63 3.45
N PHE A 22 -5.39 9.79 2.98
CA PHE A 22 -4.96 9.22 1.70
C PHE A 22 -3.59 8.55 1.80
N ILE A 23 -3.51 7.29 1.38
CA ILE A 23 -2.25 6.57 1.25
C ILE A 23 -1.79 6.65 -0.20
N LYS A 24 -0.54 7.05 -0.41
CA LYS A 24 0.12 7.00 -1.71
C LYS A 24 0.98 5.76 -1.80
N VAL A 25 0.63 4.91 -2.75
CA VAL A 25 1.40 3.74 -3.18
C VAL A 25 2.27 4.16 -4.35
N THR A 26 3.59 4.12 -4.15
CA THR A 26 4.57 4.38 -5.22
C THR A 26 5.36 3.12 -5.48
N THR A 27 5.39 2.68 -6.73
CA THR A 27 6.13 1.51 -7.20
C THR A 27 6.80 1.83 -8.53
N THR A 28 7.85 1.09 -8.86
CA THR A 28 8.54 1.14 -10.16
C THR A 28 7.74 0.45 -11.27
N ASP A 29 6.80 -0.41 -10.89
CA ASP A 29 6.07 -1.30 -11.79
C ASP A 29 4.62 -0.86 -12.00
N ILE A 30 3.96 -1.42 -13.02
CA ILE A 30 2.55 -1.14 -13.29
C ILE A 30 1.70 -1.82 -12.22
N ILE A 31 0.83 -1.05 -11.55
CA ILE A 31 -0.11 -1.55 -10.56
C ILE A 31 -1.31 -2.20 -11.28
N GLU A 32 -1.45 -3.51 -11.20
CA GLU A 32 -2.62 -4.21 -11.73
C GLU A 32 -3.84 -4.10 -10.79
N LYS A 33 -3.60 -4.21 -9.48
CA LYS A 33 -4.67 -4.24 -8.47
C LYS A 33 -4.13 -3.84 -7.10
N ILE A 34 -4.94 -3.12 -6.34
CA ILE A 34 -4.72 -2.85 -4.91
C ILE A 34 -5.94 -3.39 -4.15
N GLU A 35 -5.68 -4.19 -3.13
CA GLU A 35 -6.69 -4.72 -2.20
C GLU A 35 -6.22 -4.43 -0.79
N ILE A 36 -7.16 -4.10 0.08
CA ILE A 36 -6.86 -3.83 1.49
C ILE A 36 -7.66 -4.79 2.34
N TYR A 37 -7.00 -5.35 3.34
CA TYR A 37 -7.57 -6.26 4.31
C TYR A 37 -7.39 -5.68 5.71
N ASP A 38 -8.40 -5.84 6.55
CA ASP A 38 -8.24 -5.56 7.98
C ASP A 38 -7.44 -6.66 8.68
N ALA A 39 -7.12 -6.45 9.95
CA ALA A 39 -6.42 -7.44 10.78
C ALA A 39 -7.18 -8.77 10.95
N ALA A 40 -8.48 -8.82 10.66
CA ALA A 40 -9.30 -10.03 10.68
C ALA A 40 -9.34 -10.74 9.31
N GLY A 41 -8.70 -10.19 8.27
CA GLY A 41 -8.70 -10.70 6.91
C GLY A 41 -9.94 -10.31 6.10
N MET A 42 -10.77 -9.38 6.59
CA MET A 42 -11.91 -8.88 5.83
C MET A 42 -11.44 -7.89 4.78
N LYS A 43 -11.85 -8.13 3.53
CA LYS A 43 -11.57 -7.23 2.41
C LYS A 43 -12.36 -5.94 2.56
N MET A 44 -11.67 -4.81 2.51
CA MET A 44 -12.27 -3.50 2.51
C MET A 44 -12.56 -3.04 1.08
N ASP A 45 -13.73 -2.42 0.89
CA ASP A 45 -14.08 -1.77 -0.36
C ASP A 45 -13.40 -0.39 -0.41
N VAL A 46 -12.45 -0.23 -1.33
CA VAL A 46 -11.64 0.98 -1.47
C VAL A 46 -11.62 1.49 -2.89
N ARG A 47 -11.65 2.81 -3.01
CA ARG A 47 -11.42 3.48 -4.28
C ARG A 47 -9.95 3.79 -4.41
N VAL A 48 -9.34 3.19 -5.44
CA VAL A 48 -7.94 3.37 -5.78
C VAL A 48 -7.88 4.25 -7.02
N ASN A 49 -7.21 5.39 -6.92
CA ASN A 49 -7.04 6.32 -8.03
C ASN A 49 -5.56 6.63 -8.24
N LYS A 50 -4.98 6.11 -9.34
CA LYS A 50 -3.56 6.34 -9.72
C LYS A 50 -2.57 6.09 -8.56
N GLY A 51 -2.73 4.97 -7.85
CA GLY A 51 -1.88 4.62 -6.70
C GLY A 51 -2.20 5.41 -5.43
N THR A 52 -3.25 6.23 -5.41
CA THR A 52 -3.77 6.85 -4.18
C THR A 52 -4.97 6.08 -3.69
N VAL A 53 -4.99 5.72 -2.41
CA VAL A 53 -6.07 5.02 -1.74
C VAL A 53 -6.75 5.96 -0.76
N ASP A 54 -8.08 6.07 -0.83
CA ASP A 54 -8.88 6.80 0.14
C ASP A 54 -9.21 5.89 1.34
N VAL A 55 -8.74 6.27 2.52
CA VAL A 55 -8.93 5.53 3.78
C VAL A 55 -9.75 6.31 4.81
N ARG A 56 -10.38 7.43 4.44
CA ARG A 56 -11.15 8.28 5.38
C ARG A 56 -12.32 7.57 6.04
N SER A 57 -12.89 6.57 5.37
CA SER A 57 -14.00 5.77 5.89
C SER A 57 -13.54 4.60 6.76
N PHE A 58 -12.22 4.40 6.93
CA PHE A 58 -11.69 3.25 7.66
C PHE A 58 -11.71 3.55 9.16
N VAL A 59 -11.97 2.49 9.94
CA VAL A 59 -11.83 2.56 11.39
C VAL A 59 -10.34 2.60 11.72
N SER A 60 -9.95 3.29 12.79
CA SER A 60 -8.56 3.28 13.25
C SER A 60 -8.12 1.85 13.59
N GLY A 61 -7.06 1.37 12.96
CA GLY A 61 -6.61 -0.01 13.11
C GLY A 61 -5.40 -0.33 12.24
N VAL A 62 -5.06 -1.62 12.18
CA VAL A 62 -3.99 -2.16 11.34
C VAL A 62 -4.60 -2.83 10.12
N TYR A 63 -4.05 -2.52 8.96
CA TYR A 63 -4.49 -3.00 7.66
C TYR A 63 -3.29 -3.53 6.86
N LEU A 64 -3.53 -4.50 5.99
CA LEU A 64 -2.59 -5.08 5.03
C LEU A 64 -2.99 -4.76 3.59
#